data_AF-A0A9W7KW74-F1
#
_entry.id   AF-A0A9W7KW74-F1
#
_cell.length_a   1.000
_cell.length_b   1.000
_cell.length_c   1.000
_cell.angle_alpha   90.00
_cell.angle_beta   90.00
_cell.angle_gamma   90.00
#
_symmetry.space_group_name_H-M   'P 1'
#
loop_
_entity.id
_entity.type
_entity.pdbx_description
1 polymer ?
#
loop_
_entity_poly.entity_id
_entity_poly.type
_entity_poly.pdbx_seq_one_letter_code
_entity_poly.pdbx_strand_id
1 'polypeptide(L)'
;MGKNANALENLTFVITGATDERPRDEFGNYIQALVESHGGQMRGSISGRTDYLVCGTYHFNPFLGTVGTIENGSKYRKALEKGTRIIDGDMLVDIINGSGEV
;
A
#
# COMPACT_ATOMS: atom_id res chain seq x y z
N MET A 1 -0.71 -1.78 24.55
CA MET A 1 0.22 -2.85 24.14
C MET A 1 0.16 -2.94 22.62
N GLY A 2 1.14 -2.63 21.79
CA GLY A 2 2.23 -1.67 21.88
C GLY A 2 2.18 -0.80 20.62
N LYS A 3 2.24 0.53 20.77
CA LYS A 3 2.41 1.43 19.62
C LYS A 3 3.88 1.38 19.26
N ASN A 4 4.26 0.56 18.29
CA ASN A 4 5.58 0.63 17.69
C ASN A 4 5.63 1.91 16.85
N ALA A 5 6.03 3.02 17.48
CA ALA A 5 6.11 4.33 16.83
C ALA A 5 7.01 4.29 15.57
N ASN A 6 7.90 3.31 15.48
CA ASN A 6 8.84 3.13 14.39
C ASN A 6 8.68 1.74 13.71
N ALA A 7 7.48 1.15 13.73
CA ALA A 7 7.23 -0.17 13.13
C ALA A 7 7.64 -0.25 11.65
N LEU A 8 7.59 0.88 10.95
CA LEU A 8 7.81 0.96 9.52
C LEU A 8 9.12 1.68 9.16
N GLU A 9 10.01 1.89 10.15
CA GLU A 9 11.26 2.61 9.94
C GLU A 9 12.14 1.92 8.89
N ASN A 10 12.69 2.70 7.96
CA ASN A 10 13.50 2.24 6.82
C ASN A 10 12.76 1.38 5.77
N LEU A 11 11.46 1.14 5.94
CA LEU A 11 10.66 0.44 4.94
C LEU A 11 10.04 1.42 3.94
N THR A 12 9.95 0.96 2.69
CA THR A 12 9.36 1.73 1.60
C THR A 12 8.05 1.12 1.12
N PHE A 13 7.04 1.98 0.99
CA PHE A 13 5.69 1.61 0.62
C PHE A 13 5.29 2.29 -0.68
N VAL A 14 4.56 1.58 -1.52
CA VAL A 14 3.86 2.16 -2.68
C VAL A 14 2.38 1.88 -2.52
N ILE A 15 1.54 2.85 -2.86
CA ILE A 15 0.09 2.66 -2.89
C ILE A 15 -0.41 2.47 -4.31
N THR A 16 -1.39 1.59 -4.45
CA THR A 16 -2.19 1.43 -5.66
C THR A 16 -3.64 1.05 -5.34
N GLY A 17 -4.57 1.52 -6.17
CA GLY A 17 -5.99 1.20 -6.06
C GLY A 17 -6.80 2.14 -5.16
N ALA A 18 -8.03 1.71 -4.88
CA ALA A 18 -9.01 2.34 -4.01
C ALA A 18 -9.81 1.23 -3.31
N THR A 19 -10.62 1.60 -2.33
CA THR A 19 -11.53 0.70 -1.60
C THR A 19 -12.97 1.16 -1.81
N ASP A 20 -13.97 0.30 -1.59
CA ASP A 20 -15.39 0.70 -1.67
C ASP A 20 -15.72 1.85 -0.70
N GLU A 21 -15.07 1.86 0.47
CA GLU A 21 -15.31 2.84 1.53
C GLU A 21 -14.51 4.14 1.35
N ARG A 22 -13.37 4.09 0.64
CA ARG A 22 -12.50 5.25 0.42
C ARG A 22 -12.07 5.37 -1.04
N PRO A 23 -12.37 6.49 -1.72
CA PRO A 23 -11.87 6.77 -3.05
C PRO A 23 -10.33 6.81 -3.06
N ARG A 24 -9.75 6.66 -4.25
CA ARG A 24 -8.29 6.54 -4.46
C ARG A 24 -7.46 7.58 -3.70
N ASP A 25 -7.87 8.85 -3.73
CA ASP A 25 -7.18 9.93 -3.03
C ASP A 25 -7.26 9.79 -1.52
N GLU A 26 -8.44 9.48 -0.97
CA GLU A 26 -8.63 9.35 0.47
C GLU A 26 -7.93 8.10 1.02
N PHE A 27 -8.02 6.97 0.31
CA PHE A 27 -7.27 5.77 0.63
C PHE A 27 -5.77 6.03 0.59
N GLY A 28 -5.30 6.72 -0.47
CA GLY A 28 -3.91 7.12 -0.62
C GLY A 28 -3.41 7.96 0.56
N ASN A 29 -4.16 9.00 0.92
CA ASN A 29 -3.83 9.90 2.01
C ASN A 29 -3.87 9.20 3.38
N TYR A 30 -4.85 8.33 3.62
CA TYR A 30 -4.98 7.59 4.87
C TYR A 30 -3.76 6.68 5.12
N ILE A 31 -3.41 5.86 4.12
CA ILE A 31 -2.27 4.96 4.22
C ILE A 31 -0.95 5.75 4.26
N GLN A 32 -0.83 6.83 3.49
CA GLN A 32 0.35 7.70 3.57
C GLN A 32 0.54 8.25 4.98
N ALA A 33 -0.52 8.81 5.59
CA ALA A 33 -0.46 9.35 6.94
C ALA A 33 -0.09 8.28 7.98
N LEU A 34 -0.60 7.06 7.84
CA LEU A 34 -0.20 5.92 8.67
C LEU A 34 1.28 5.59 8.50
N VAL A 35 1.74 5.39 7.27
CA VAL A 35 3.12 5.02 6.98
C VAL A 35 4.11 6.07 7.51
N GLU A 36 3.85 7.34 7.22
CA GLU A 36 4.71 8.45 7.65
C GLU A 36 4.69 8.65 9.17
N SER A 37 3.54 8.47 9.84
CA SER A 37 3.42 8.55 11.30
C SER A 37 4.19 7.45 12.02
N HIS A 38 4.45 6.32 11.34
CA HIS A 38 5.16 5.17 11.88
C HIS A 38 6.60 5.03 11.35
N GLY A 39 7.15 6.10 10.74
CA GLY A 39 8.55 6.19 10.30
C GLY A 39 8.86 5.59 8.92
N GLY A 40 7.85 5.13 8.19
CA GLY A 40 8.01 4.57 6.85
C GLY A 40 8.03 5.63 5.74
N GLN A 41 8.48 5.23 4.56
CA GLN A 41 8.60 6.11 3.40
C GLN A 41 7.61 5.74 2.29
N MET A 42 6.80 6.70 1.86
CA MET A 42 5.92 6.54 0.71
C MET A 42 6.63 6.85 -0.62
N ARG A 43 6.37 6.01 -1.63
CA ARG A 43 6.90 6.14 -2.99
C ARG A 43 5.76 6.08 -4.01
N GLY A 44 5.84 6.91 -5.05
CA GLY A 44 4.83 6.94 -6.12
C GLY A 44 4.96 5.81 -7.15
N SER A 45 6.11 5.13 -7.19
CA SER A 45 6.46 4.13 -8.20
C SER A 45 7.24 2.97 -7.59
N ILE A 46 6.97 1.76 -8.09
CA ILE A 46 7.67 0.55 -7.65
C ILE A 46 9.07 0.55 -8.27
N SER A 47 10.04 0.84 -7.41
CA SER A 47 11.47 0.71 -7.67
C SER A 47 11.98 -0.65 -7.18
N GLY A 48 13.21 -1.03 -7.55
CA GLY A 48 13.83 -2.26 -7.03
C GLY A 48 14.17 -2.24 -5.54
N ARG A 49 13.94 -1.11 -4.86
CA ARG A 49 14.10 -0.96 -3.41
C ARG A 49 12.77 -0.94 -2.66
N THR A 50 11.66 -1.25 -3.33
CA THR A 50 10.32 -1.18 -2.72
C THR A 50 10.07 -2.45 -1.93
N ASP A 51 9.81 -2.30 -0.64
CA ASP A 51 9.57 -3.43 0.26
C ASP A 51 8.12 -3.91 0.16
N TYR A 52 7.17 -2.97 0.21
CA TYR A 52 5.73 -3.28 0.24
C TYR A 52 4.93 -2.46 -0.78
N LEU A 53 3.97 -3.14 -1.42
CA LEU A 53 2.91 -2.54 -2.22
C LEU A 53 1.60 -2.66 -1.44
N VAL A 54 1.05 -1.53 -1.00
CA VAL A 54 -0.27 -1.45 -0.39
C VAL A 54 -1.31 -1.34 -1.48
N CYS A 55 -2.14 -2.38 -1.57
CA CYS A 55 -3.19 -2.54 -2.56
C CYS A 55 -4.56 -2.29 -1.93
N GLY A 56 -5.35 -1.42 -2.55
CA GLY A 56 -6.79 -1.36 -2.29
C GLY A 56 -7.52 -2.53 -2.97
N THR A 57 -8.84 -2.62 -2.72
CA THR A 57 -9.72 -3.66 -3.27
C THR A 57 -9.87 -3.57 -4.79
N TYR A 58 -9.90 -2.35 -5.35
CA TYR A 58 -10.13 -2.14 -6.78
C TYR A 58 -9.14 -1.18 -7.43
N HIS A 59 -8.96 -1.34 -8.74
CA HIS A 59 -8.19 -0.44 -9.57
C HIS A 59 -9.12 0.43 -10.43
N PHE A 60 -8.96 1.75 -10.36
CA PHE A 60 -9.65 2.70 -11.23
C PHE A 60 -8.80 3.02 -12.47
N ASN A 61 -9.35 2.82 -13.66
CA ASN A 61 -8.74 3.25 -14.92
C ASN A 61 -9.36 4.58 -15.38
N PRO A 62 -8.66 5.72 -15.22
CA PRO A 62 -9.19 7.03 -15.60
C PRO A 62 -9.37 7.19 -17.12
N PHE A 63 -8.66 6.41 -17.93
CA PHE A 63 -8.75 6.50 -19.39
C PHE A 63 -10.02 5.84 -19.94
N LEU A 64 -10.48 4.76 -19.29
CA LEU A 64 -11.68 4.02 -19.69
C LEU A 64 -12.88 4.29 -18.77
N GLY A 65 -12.71 5.03 -17.67
CA GLY A 65 -13.74 5.25 -16.65
C GLY A 65 -14.21 3.97 -15.97
N THR A 66 -13.43 2.90 -16.01
CA THR A 66 -13.80 1.57 -15.50
C THR A 66 -13.08 1.25 -14.19
N VAL A 67 -13.78 0.50 -13.34
CA VAL A 67 -13.23 -0.11 -12.13
C VAL A 67 -12.98 -1.58 -12.44
N GLY A 68 -11.77 -2.06 -12.17
CA GLY A 68 -11.38 -3.45 -12.37
C GLY A 68 -10.68 -4.02 -11.14
N THR A 69 -10.33 -5.31 -11.20
CA THR A 69 -9.58 -5.97 -10.12
C THR A 69 -8.17 -5.39 -10.00
N ILE A 70 -7.64 -5.37 -8.76
CA ILE A 70 -6.33 -4.76 -8.45
C ILE A 70 -5.18 -5.39 -9.26
N GLU A 71 -5.31 -6.68 -9.60
CA GLU A 71 -4.34 -7.45 -10.42
C GLU A 71 -4.12 -6.87 -11.82
N ASN A 72 -5.14 -6.20 -12.37
CA ASN A 72 -5.05 -5.55 -13.68
C ASN A 72 -4.26 -4.24 -13.63
N GLY A 73 -3.95 -3.71 -12.44
CA GLY A 73 -3.18 -2.49 -12.27
C GLY A 73 -1.72 -2.65 -12.70
N SER A 74 -1.19 -1.65 -13.44
CA SER A 74 0.21 -1.65 -13.90
C SER A 74 1.22 -1.70 -12.74
N LYS A 75 0.84 -1.19 -11.56
CA LYS A 75 1.66 -1.28 -10.34
C LYS A 75 1.66 -2.70 -9.75
N TYR A 76 0.50 -3.37 -9.70
CA TYR A 76 0.40 -4.73 -9.16
C TYR A 76 1.29 -5.70 -9.94
N ARG A 77 1.19 -5.68 -11.27
CA ARG A 77 2.06 -6.49 -12.14
C ARG A 77 3.54 -6.21 -11.92
N LYS A 78 3.91 -4.93 -11.81
CA LYS A 78 5.31 -4.53 -11.57
C LYS A 78 5.83 -4.97 -10.19
N ALA A 79 4.97 -5.03 -9.17
CA ALA A 79 5.35 -5.58 -7.86
C ALA A 79 5.61 -7.08 -7.95
N LEU A 80 4.73 -7.83 -8.63
CA LEU A 80 4.93 -9.27 -8.87
C LEU A 80 6.25 -9.54 -9.61
N GLU A 81 6.51 -8.81 -10.70
CA GLU A 81 7.75 -8.96 -11.48
C GLU A 81 9.02 -8.70 -10.67
N LYS A 82 8.94 -7.81 -9.67
CA LYS A 82 10.08 -7.44 -8.82
C LYS A 82 10.15 -8.21 -7.50
N GLY A 83 9.17 -9.06 -7.21
CA GLY A 83 9.07 -9.76 -5.93
C GLY A 83 8.77 -8.84 -4.74
N THR A 84 8.16 -7.67 -4.96
CA THR A 84 7.71 -6.77 -3.89
C THR A 84 6.53 -7.40 -3.16
N ARG A 85 6.52 -7.37 -1.82
CA ARG A 85 5.42 -7.94 -1.02
C ARG A 85 4.16 -7.11 -1.22
N ILE A 86 3.05 -7.76 -1.53
CA ILE A 86 1.76 -7.10 -1.72
C ILE A 86 0.94 -7.31 -0.46
N ILE A 87 0.47 -6.21 0.13
CA ILE A 87 -0.35 -6.19 1.34
C ILE A 87 -1.57 -5.30 1.14
N ASP A 88 -2.63 -5.54 1.89
CA ASP A 88 -3.79 -4.67 1.98
C ASP A 88 -3.67 -3.68 3.16
N GLY A 89 -4.69 -2.83 3.33
CA GLY A 89 -4.72 -1.83 4.40
C GLY A 89 -4.82 -2.43 5.80
N ASP A 90 -5.55 -3.53 5.97
CA ASP A 90 -5.68 -4.22 7.26
C ASP A 90 -4.36 -4.86 7.66
N MET A 91 -3.69 -5.55 6.72
CA MET A 91 -2.37 -6.13 6.94
C MET A 91 -1.33 -5.06 7.33
N LEU A 92 -1.39 -3.86 6.75
CA LEU A 92 -0.52 -2.74 7.16
C LEU A 92 -0.76 -2.36 8.63
N VAL A 93 -2.02 -2.27 9.04
CA VAL A 93 -2.41 -1.95 10.42
C VAL A 93 -1.95 -3.06 11.37
N ASP A 94 -2.03 -4.32 10.96
CA ASP A 94 -1.53 -5.45 11.74
C ASP A 94 -0.01 -5.41 11.92
N ILE A 95 0.76 -5.04 10.89
CA ILE A 95 2.21 -4.82 10.97
C ILE A 95 2.52 -3.70 11.97
N ILE A 96 1.80 -2.58 11.89
CA ILE A 96 1.96 -1.44 12.81
C ILE A 96 1.68 -1.84 14.26
N ASN A 97 0.64 -2.65 14.48
CA ASN A 97 0.26 -3.15 15.80
C ASN A 97 1.18 -4.28 16.31
N GLY A 98 2.12 -4.76 15.50
CA GLY A 98 2.99 -5.88 15.82
C GLY A 98 2.28 -7.24 15.89
N SER A 99 1.11 -7.34 15.25
CA SER A 99 0.30 -8.56 15.15
C SER A 99 0.52 -9.31 13.82
N GLY A 100 1.06 -8.63 12.81
CA GLY A 100 1.52 -9.24 11.56
C GLY A 100 2.95 -9.74 11.68
N GLU A 101 3.18 -11.03 11.37
CA GLU A 101 4.54 -11.58 11.22
C GLU A 101 5.20 -10.93 9.98
N VAL A 102 6.31 -10.23 10.18
CA VAL A 102 7.13 -9.65 9.10
C VAL A 102 8.16 -10.64 8.57
#